data_AF-A0A931AJR8-F1
#
_entry.id   AF-A0A931AJR8-F1
#
_cell.length_a   1.000
_cell.length_b   1.000
_cell.length_c   1.000
_cell.angle_alpha   90.00
_cell.angle_beta   90.00
_cell.angle_gamma   90.00
#
_symmetry.space_group_name_H-M   'P 1'
#
loop_
_entity.id
_entity.type
_entity.pdbx_description
1 polymer ?
#
loop_
_entity_poly.entity_id
_entity_poly.type
_entity_poly.pdbx_seq_one_letter_code
_entity_poly.pdbx_strand_id
1 'polypeptide(L)'
;MAADEPLIDPATAGDKAVCRPDTLLDVAGKLTKDLLPRLEAARYQVPDLSPGAAGDWDIAQGYGDTVRRARLATVDSLEFVLAQVQRVIDDLAGTAGTVRDADQRAAGAAPRTDGAR
;
A
#
# COMPACT_ATOMS: atom_id res chain seq x y z
N MET A 1 -13.35 35.95 -23.54
CA MET A 1 -12.33 35.03 -24.11
C MET A 1 -11.35 34.72 -23.00
N ALA A 2 -11.61 33.65 -22.24
CA ALA A 2 -10.64 33.15 -21.28
C ALA A 2 -9.56 32.41 -22.08
N ALA A 3 -8.31 32.82 -21.90
CA ALA A 3 -7.17 32.15 -22.51
C ALA A 3 -7.09 30.72 -21.99
N ASP A 4 -6.92 29.79 -22.93
CA ASP A 4 -6.71 28.37 -22.74
C ASP A 4 -5.31 28.19 -22.12
N GLU A 5 -5.21 28.38 -20.81
CA GLU A 5 -3.99 28.09 -20.07
C GLU A 5 -3.95 26.57 -19.86
N PRO A 6 -2.96 25.87 -20.45
CA PRO A 6 -2.87 24.43 -20.31
C PRO A 6 -2.70 24.09 -18.83
N LEU A 7 -3.60 23.26 -18.30
CA LEU A 7 -3.60 22.76 -16.90
C LEU A 7 -2.30 22.05 -16.49
N ILE A 8 -1.42 21.76 -17.46
CA ILE A 8 -0.16 21.06 -17.29
C ILE A 8 0.93 22.00 -17.81
N ASP A 9 1.83 22.40 -16.92
CA ASP A 9 3.04 23.13 -17.29
C ASP A 9 3.90 22.24 -18.22
N PRO A 10 4.13 22.64 -19.49
CA PRO A 10 4.93 21.87 -20.44
C PRO A 10 6.38 21.64 -19.98
N ALA A 11 6.92 22.47 -19.07
CA ALA A 11 8.23 22.26 -18.48
C ALA A 11 8.28 21.04 -17.53
N THR A 12 7.15 20.69 -16.91
CA THR A 12 7.02 19.51 -16.04
C THR A 12 6.41 18.29 -16.75
N ALA A 13 5.85 18.47 -17.94
CA ALA A 13 5.28 17.39 -18.76
C ALA A 13 6.32 16.33 -19.18
N GLY A 14 7.62 16.66 -19.17
CA GLY A 14 8.74 15.76 -19.41
C GLY A 14 9.20 14.97 -18.19
N ASP A 15 8.87 15.44 -16.97
CA ASP A 15 9.22 14.78 -15.70
C ASP A 15 8.16 13.75 -15.31
N LYS A 16 7.61 13.06 -16.32
CA LYS A 16 6.85 11.84 -16.09
C LYS A 16 7.87 10.81 -15.62
N ALA A 17 7.93 10.59 -14.31
CA ALA A 17 8.42 9.31 -13.80
C ALA A 17 7.65 8.23 -14.58
N VAL A 18 8.29 7.63 -15.59
CA VAL A 18 7.66 6.64 -16.45
C VAL A 18 7.47 5.43 -15.56
N CYS A 19 6.30 5.37 -14.93
CA CYS A 19 5.95 4.33 -13.99
C CYS A 19 5.67 3.07 -14.80
N ARG A 20 6.73 2.32 -15.09
CA ARG A 20 6.64 1.09 -15.87
C ARG A 20 5.75 0.10 -15.12
N PRO A 21 4.83 -0.59 -15.80
CA PRO A 21 3.98 -1.60 -15.17
C PRO A 21 4.77 -2.63 -14.36
N ASP A 22 5.93 -3.05 -14.87
CA ASP A 22 6.77 -4.05 -14.20
C ASP A 22 7.37 -3.50 -12.90
N THR A 23 7.70 -2.20 -12.83
CA THR A 23 8.18 -1.56 -11.60
C THR A 23 7.08 -1.51 -10.54
N LEU A 24 5.84 -1.21 -10.94
CA LEU A 24 4.68 -1.21 -10.03
C LEU A 24 4.43 -2.61 -9.46
N LEU A 25 4.51 -3.64 -10.29
CA LEU A 25 4.36 -5.03 -9.87
C LEU A 25 5.52 -5.52 -8.99
N ASP A 26 6.75 -5.08 -9.25
CA ASP A 26 7.91 -5.38 -8.40
C ASP A 26 7.75 -4.79 -6.99
N VAL A 27 7.28 -3.54 -6.90
CA VAL A 27 6.99 -2.91 -5.60
C VAL A 27 5.86 -3.65 -4.88
N ALA A 28 4.76 -3.96 -5.58
CA ALA A 28 3.67 -4.76 -5.03
C ALA A 28 4.17 -6.13 -4.52
N GLY A 29 5.02 -6.81 -5.29
CA GLY A 29 5.63 -8.08 -4.91
C GLY A 29 6.51 -7.99 -3.67
N LYS A 30 7.32 -6.92 -3.53
CA LYS A 30 8.13 -6.66 -2.33
C LYS A 30 7.27 -6.44 -1.09
N LEU A 31 6.20 -5.66 -1.21
CA LEU A 31 5.26 -5.46 -0.10
C LEU A 31 4.62 -6.78 0.33
N THR A 32 4.20 -7.61 -0.63
CA THR A 32 3.60 -8.92 -0.36
C THR A 32 4.59 -9.92 0.26
N LYS A 33 5.84 -9.95 -0.21
CA LYS A 33 6.83 -10.94 0.24
C LYS A 33 7.51 -10.57 1.55
N ASP A 34 7.81 -9.28 1.74
CA ASP A 34 8.67 -8.83 2.83
C ASP A 34 7.89 -8.17 3.96
N LEU A 35 6.90 -7.33 3.64
CA LEU A 35 6.20 -6.51 4.64
C LEU A 35 4.98 -7.21 5.24
N LEU A 36 4.09 -7.77 4.41
CA LEU A 36 2.87 -8.44 4.89
C LEU A 36 3.17 -9.57 5.89
N PRO A 37 4.11 -10.51 5.63
CA PRO A 37 4.36 -11.62 6.56
C PRO A 37 4.94 -11.14 7.90
N ARG A 38 5.69 -10.03 7.90
CA ARG A 38 6.23 -9.43 9.13
C ARG A 38 5.14 -8.77 9.96
N LEU A 39 4.21 -8.07 9.31
CA LEU A 39 3.06 -7.47 10.00
C LEU A 39 2.09 -8.53 10.53
N GLU A 40 1.86 -9.61 9.78
CA GLU A 40 1.09 -10.76 10.24
C GLU A 40 1.76 -11.44 11.44
N ALA A 41 3.07 -11.69 11.37
CA ALA A 41 3.81 -12.27 12.49
C ALA A 41 3.75 -11.37 13.74
N ALA A 42 3.87 -10.05 13.58
CA ALA A 42 3.78 -9.09 14.68
C ALA A 42 2.43 -9.19 15.42
N ARG A 43 1.33 -9.45 14.71
CA ARG A 43 0.00 -9.66 15.31
C ARG A 43 -0.03 -10.84 16.29
N TYR A 44 0.68 -11.91 15.98
CA TYR A 44 0.74 -13.12 16.82
C TYR A 44 1.83 -13.03 17.91
N GLN A 45 2.79 -12.12 17.77
CA GLN A 45 3.85 -11.90 18.75
C GLN A 45 3.42 -11.03 19.93
N VAL A 46 2.24 -10.40 19.90
CA VAL A 46 1.71 -9.66 21.06
C VAL A 46 1.13 -10.67 22.06
N PRO A 47 1.91 -11.12 23.06
CA PRO A 47 1.50 -12.24 23.89
C PRO A 47 0.28 -11.84 24.71
N ASP A 48 -0.61 -12.80 24.97
CA ASP A 48 -1.60 -12.59 26.03
C ASP A 48 -0.83 -12.38 27.33
N LEU A 49 -1.16 -11.29 28.03
CA LEU A 49 -0.64 -11.10 29.37
C LEU A 49 -1.09 -12.32 30.18
N SER A 50 -0.14 -13.00 30.82
CA SER A 50 -0.49 -14.00 31.82
C SER A 50 -1.46 -13.32 32.78
N PRO A 51 -2.63 -13.90 33.08
CA PRO A 51 -3.51 -13.35 34.09
C PRO A 51 -2.66 -13.22 35.35
N GLY A 52 -2.31 -11.99 35.71
CA GLY A 52 -1.48 -11.72 36.87
C GLY A 52 -2.15 -12.41 38.05
N ALA A 53 -1.37 -13.12 38.87
CA ALA A 53 -1.88 -13.64 40.13
C ALA A 53 -2.64 -12.50 40.80
N ALA A 54 -3.95 -12.69 40.97
CA ALA A 54 -4.82 -11.71 41.60
C ALA A 54 -4.41 -11.60 43.06
N GLY A 55 -3.36 -10.83 43.33
CA GLY A 55 -2.91 -10.49 44.67
C GLY A 55 -3.31 -9.06 44.93
N ASP A 56 -4.47 -8.87 45.57
CA ASP A 56 -4.99 -7.80 46.45
C ASP A 56 -4.53 -6.33 46.33
N TRP A 57 -3.74 -5.94 45.33
CA TRP A 57 -3.25 -4.58 45.16
C TRP A 57 -3.96 -3.97 43.95
N ASP A 58 -4.90 -3.06 44.20
CA ASP A 58 -5.63 -2.29 43.17
C ASP A 58 -4.69 -1.66 42.11
N ILE A 59 -3.46 -1.34 42.50
CA ILE A 59 -2.41 -0.82 41.60
C ILE A 59 -1.99 -1.87 40.56
N ALA A 60 -1.87 -3.15 40.94
CA ALA A 60 -1.52 -4.24 40.04
C ALA A 60 -2.66 -4.54 39.05
N GLN A 61 -3.91 -4.41 39.49
CA GLN A 61 -5.10 -4.52 38.62
C GLN A 61 -5.17 -3.36 37.61
N GLY A 62 -4.97 -2.12 38.06
CA GLY A 62 -4.95 -0.94 37.16
C GLY A 62 -3.82 -0.99 36.13
N TYR A 63 -2.67 -1.55 36.49
CA TYR A 63 -1.56 -1.78 35.55
C TYR A 63 -1.93 -2.87 34.53
N GLY A 64 -2.49 -4.00 34.98
CA GLY A 64 -2.96 -5.08 34.10
C GLY A 64 -3.99 -4.60 33.06
N ASP A 65 -4.98 -3.81 33.48
CA ASP A 65 -5.99 -3.26 32.58
C ASP A 65 -5.43 -2.23 31.58
N THR A 66 -4.41 -1.48 31.99
CA THR A 66 -3.74 -0.53 31.09
C THR A 66 -2.94 -1.26 30.03
N VAL A 67 -2.17 -2.30 30.41
CA VAL A 67 -1.41 -3.10 29.45
C VAL A 67 -2.35 -3.90 28.53
N ARG A 68 -3.49 -4.42 29.05
CA ARG A 68 -4.52 -5.07 28.23
C ARG A 68 -5.12 -4.11 27.19
N ARG A 69 -5.47 -2.87 27.59
CA ARG A 69 -5.98 -1.85 26.66
C ARG A 69 -4.95 -1.44 25.61
N ALA A 70 -3.70 -1.25 26.02
CA ALA A 70 -2.60 -0.94 25.10
C ALA A 70 -2.38 -2.08 24.09
N ARG A 71 -2.48 -3.34 24.55
CA ARG A 71 -2.43 -4.51 23.68
C ARG A 71 -3.55 -4.52 22.64
N LEU A 72 -4.80 -4.35 23.05
CA LEU A 72 -5.95 -4.32 22.14
C LEU A 72 -5.79 -3.20 21.10
N ALA A 73 -5.44 -2.00 21.53
CA ALA A 73 -5.19 -0.88 20.61
C ALA A 73 -4.06 -1.15 19.62
N THR A 74 -3.02 -1.88 20.04
CA THR A 74 -1.91 -2.28 19.16
C THR A 74 -2.37 -3.30 18.12
N VAL A 75 -3.18 -4.30 18.52
CA VAL A 75 -3.75 -5.29 17.60
C VAL A 75 -4.65 -4.61 16.56
N ASP A 76 -5.54 -3.71 16.99
CA ASP A 76 -6.42 -2.96 16.10
C ASP A 76 -5.62 -2.11 15.10
N SER A 77 -4.55 -1.45 15.57
CA SER A 77 -3.66 -0.66 14.71
C SER A 77 -2.93 -1.53 13.69
N LEU A 78 -2.46 -2.72 14.09
CA LEU A 78 -1.82 -3.67 13.18
C LEU A 78 -2.79 -4.18 12.11
N GLU A 79 -4.05 -4.47 12.49
CA GLU A 79 -5.09 -4.86 11.55
C GLU A 79 -5.39 -3.75 10.53
N PHE A 80 -5.50 -2.51 10.99
CA PHE A 80 -5.66 -1.36 10.11
C PHE A 80 -4.48 -1.22 9.12
N VAL A 81 -3.25 -1.30 9.61
CA VAL A 81 -2.05 -1.18 8.77
C VAL A 81 -1.98 -2.31 7.75
N LEU A 82 -2.28 -3.55 8.14
CA LEU A 82 -2.37 -4.69 7.21
C LEU A 82 -3.36 -4.42 6.08
N ALA A 83 -4.56 -3.94 6.42
CA ALA A 83 -5.57 -3.59 5.42
C ALA A 83 -5.11 -2.48 4.46
N GLN A 84 -4.39 -1.46 4.97
CA GLN A 84 -3.85 -0.40 4.11
C GLN A 84 -2.74 -0.92 3.19
N VAL A 85 -1.85 -1.78 3.69
CA VAL A 85 -0.78 -2.37 2.87
C VAL A 85 -1.38 -3.24 1.75
N GLN A 86 -2.39 -4.04 2.06
CA GLN A 86 -3.08 -4.83 1.04
C GLN A 86 -3.74 -3.94 -0.02
N ARG A 87 -4.40 -2.86 0.40
CA ARG A 87 -5.00 -1.90 -0.54
C ARG A 87 -3.96 -1.26 -1.46
N VAL A 88 -2.80 -0.87 -0.93
CA VAL A 88 -1.71 -0.30 -1.74
C VAL A 88 -1.20 -1.33 -2.75
N ILE A 89 -1.07 -2.60 -2.36
CA ILE A 89 -0.69 -3.69 -3.27
C ILE A 89 -1.71 -3.80 -4.42
N ASP A 90 -3.00 -3.82 -4.09
CA ASP A 90 -4.08 -3.93 -5.07
C ASP A 90 -4.11 -2.72 -6.02
N ASP A 91 -3.93 -1.50 -5.49
CA ASP A 91 -3.88 -0.26 -6.25
C ASP A 91 -2.66 -0.23 -7.21
N LEU A 92 -1.50 -0.72 -6.76
CA LEU A 92 -0.30 -0.84 -7.61
C LEU A 92 -0.53 -1.84 -8.76
N ALA A 93 -1.16 -2.98 -8.49
CA ALA A 93 -1.48 -3.99 -9.49
C ALA A 93 -2.53 -3.46 -10.51
N GLY A 94 -3.58 -2.80 -10.03
CA GLY A 94 -4.60 -2.18 -10.87
C GLY A 94 -4.04 -1.06 -11.76
N THR A 95 -3.13 -0.25 -11.20
CA THR A 95 -2.43 0.80 -11.95
C THR A 95 -1.53 0.19 -13.02
N ALA A 96 -0.78 -0.86 -12.70
CA ALA A 96 0.06 -1.57 -13.68
C ALA A 96 -0.76 -2.14 -14.84
N GLY A 97 -1.93 -2.72 -14.56
CA GLY A 97 -2.87 -3.18 -15.58
C GLY A 97 -3.35 -2.04 -16.47
N THR A 98 -3.81 -0.94 -15.87
CA THR A 98 -4.27 0.25 -16.59
C THR A 98 -3.21 0.84 -17.52
N VAL A 99 -1.95 0.89 -17.07
CA VAL A 99 -0.83 1.37 -17.88
C VAL A 99 -0.54 0.41 -19.04
N ARG A 100 -0.53 -0.92 -18.82
CA ARG A 100 -0.37 -1.90 -19.90
C ARG A 100 -1.46 -1.79 -20.96
N ASP A 101 -2.71 -1.61 -20.55
CA ASP A 101 -3.84 -1.46 -21.47
C ASP A 101 -3.74 -0.16 -22.26
N ALA A 102 -3.24 0.91 -21.64
CA ALA A 102 -2.96 2.17 -22.33
C ALA A 102 -1.83 2.01 -23.36
N ASP A 103 -0.73 1.34 -22.99
CA ASP A 103 0.41 1.08 -23.87
C ASP A 103 0.01 0.21 -25.07
N GLN A 104 -0.80 -0.83 -24.86
CA GLN A 104 -1.31 -1.68 -25.95
C GLN A 104 -2.20 -0.90 -26.92
N ARG A 105 -3.10 -0.04 -26.40
CA ARG A 105 -3.95 0.82 -27.24
C ARG A 105 -3.11 1.83 -28.02
N ALA A 106 -2.09 2.42 -27.40
CA ALA A 106 -1.19 3.35 -28.08
C ALA A 106 -0.38 2.65 -29.19
N ALA A 107 0.13 1.45 -28.93
CA ALA A 107 0.86 0.64 -29.91
C ALA A 107 -0.02 0.21 -31.09
N GLY A 108 -1.29 -0.13 -30.84
CA GLY A 108 -2.27 -0.49 -31.89
C GLY A 108 -2.79 0.70 -32.70
N ALA A 109 -2.72 1.92 -32.15
CA ALA A 109 -3.12 3.16 -32.82
C ALA A 109 -1.96 3.82 -33.60
N ALA A 110 -0.74 3.30 -33.49
CA ALA A 110 0.39 3.78 -34.28
C ALA A 110 0.07 3.59 -35.78
N PRO A 111 0.16 4.64 -36.62
CA PRO A 111 -0.10 4.52 -38.04
C PRO A 111 0.85 3.47 -38.59
N ARG A 112 0.29 2.43 -39.25
CA ARG A 112 1.09 1.58 -40.11
C ARG A 112 1.77 2.51 -41.09
N THR A 113 3.08 2.65 -41.01
CA THR A 113 3.85 3.10 -42.16
C THR A 113 3.71 1.98 -43.17
N ASP A 114 2.61 1.98 -43.90
CA ASP A 114 2.53 1.35 -45.20
C ASP A 114 3.57 2.10 -46.03
N GLY A 115 4.74 1.47 -46.12
CA GLY A 115 5.82 1.90 -46.98
C GLY A 115 5.25 2.09 -48.37
N ALA A 116 5.23 3.33 -48.82
CA ALA A 116 5.01 3.67 -50.20
C ALA A 116 6.10 3.00 -51.05
N ARG A 117 5.62 2.24 -52.06
CA ARG A 117 6.31 1.70 -53.24
C ARG A 117 7.06 0.37 -53.10
#